data_AF-A0AAV1TIQ5-F1
#
_entry.id   AF-A0AAV1TIQ5-F1
#
_cell.length_a   1.000
_cell.length_b   1.000
_cell.length_c   1.000
_cell.angle_alpha   90.00
_cell.angle_beta   90.00
_cell.angle_gamma   90.00
#
_symmetry.space_group_name_H-M   'P 1'
#
loop_
_entity.id
_entity.type
_entity.pdbx_description
1 polymer ?
#
loop_
_entity_poly.entity_id
_entity_poly.type
_entity_poly.pdbx_seq_one_letter_code
_entity_poly.pdbx_strand_id
1 'polypeptide(L)'
;MKTAVISPVGSIWWKVGAMTGASGVMLGAFGAHALKNRVKDPELLKSWSTAAYYQLIHSVVLLAAPMCRHPKLAGRLISTGTMLFSGSIYLMVLTGEKRLGMITPVGGVAMVAGWLALML
;
A
#
# COMPACT_ATOMS: atom_id res chain seq x y z
N MET A 1 4.38 -25.06 -27.35
CA MET A 1 3.45 -24.41 -26.39
C MET A 1 3.81 -22.93 -26.32
N LYS A 2 3.05 -22.06 -27.00
CA LYS A 2 3.29 -20.60 -26.94
C LYS A 2 2.89 -20.14 -25.55
N THR A 3 3.84 -19.75 -24.71
CA THR A 3 3.55 -18.93 -23.54
C THR A 3 2.95 -17.64 -24.06
N ALA A 4 1.62 -17.51 -23.99
CA ALA A 4 0.98 -16.22 -24.19
C ALA A 4 1.56 -15.30 -23.13
N VAL A 5 2.43 -14.38 -23.54
CA VAL A 5 2.92 -13.30 -22.68
C VAL A 5 1.68 -12.43 -22.41
N ILE A 6 0.99 -12.71 -21.32
CA ILE A 6 -0.10 -11.86 -20.86
C ILE A 6 0.54 -10.49 -20.63
N SER A 7 0.07 -9.47 -21.36
CA SER A 7 0.61 -8.13 -21.20
C SER A 7 0.39 -7.69 -19.74
N PRO A 8 1.44 -7.20 -19.04
CA PRO A 8 1.33 -6.80 -17.64
C PRO A 8 0.19 -5.80 -17.39
N VAL A 9 -0.07 -4.94 -18.38
CA VAL A 9 -1.09 -3.89 -18.38
C VAL A 9 -2.53 -4.44 -18.30
N GLY A 10 -2.77 -5.66 -18.76
CA GLY A 10 -4.09 -6.32 -18.68
C GLY A 10 -4.42 -6.90 -17.30
N SER A 11 -3.42 -7.03 -16.41
CA SER A 11 -3.57 -7.65 -15.10
C SER A 11 -4.39 -6.80 -14.12
N ILE A 12 -5.19 -7.46 -13.28
CA ILE A 12 -5.88 -6.78 -12.17
C ILE A 12 -4.88 -6.09 -11.23
N TRP A 13 -3.70 -6.69 -11.02
CA TRP A 13 -2.69 -6.13 -10.12
C TRP A 13 -2.06 -4.85 -10.65
N TRP A 14 -1.93 -4.73 -11.98
CA TRP A 14 -1.52 -3.48 -12.62
C TRP A 14 -2.53 -2.36 -12.33
N LYS A 15 -3.83 -2.64 -12.51
CA LYS A 15 -4.90 -1.68 -12.24
C LYS A 15 -4.93 -1.28 -10.76
N VAL A 16 -4.83 -2.26 -9.86
CA VAL A 16 -4.78 -2.00 -8.42
C VAL A 16 -3.54 -1.17 -8.06
N GLY A 17 -2.36 -1.49 -8.60
CA GLY A 17 -1.13 -0.71 -8.41
C GLY A 17 -1.27 0.74 -8.90
N ALA A 18 -1.87 0.95 -10.07
CA ALA A 18 -2.13 2.30 -10.57
C ALA A 18 -3.08 3.09 -9.65
N MET A 19 -4.16 2.46 -9.18
CA MET A 19 -5.12 3.09 -8.28
C MET A 19 -4.53 3.39 -6.89
N THR A 20 -3.78 2.45 -6.32
CA THR A 20 -3.13 2.64 -5.01
C THR A 20 -2.01 3.67 -5.11
N GLY A 21 -1.30 3.74 -6.24
CA GLY A 21 -0.30 4.77 -6.51
C GLY A 21 -0.92 6.15 -6.60
N ALA A 22 -1.97 6.32 -7.40
CA ALA A 22 -2.70 7.58 -7.52
C ALA A 22 -3.23 8.08 -6.16
N SER A 23 -3.87 7.19 -5.39
CA SER A 23 -4.32 7.53 -4.04
C SER A 23 -3.18 7.80 -3.06
N GLY A 24 -2.05 7.12 -3.19
CA GLY A 24 -0.85 7.37 -2.37
C GLY A 24 -0.28 8.76 -2.61
N VAL A 25 -0.24 9.22 -3.86
CA VAL A 25 0.15 10.60 -4.21
C VAL A 25 -0.84 11.60 -3.60
N MET A 26 -2.15 11.37 -3.76
CA MET A 26 -3.18 12.26 -3.19
C MET A 26 -3.07 12.36 -1.67
N LEU A 27 -2.94 11.23 -0.97
CA LEU A 27 -2.84 11.18 0.49
C LEU A 27 -1.51 11.77 0.99
N GLY A 28 -0.41 11.54 0.29
CA GLY A 28 0.88 12.19 0.58
C GLY A 28 0.80 13.71 0.45
N ALA A 29 0.25 14.21 -0.66
CA ALA A 29 0.06 15.64 -0.89
C ALA A 29 -0.89 16.26 0.16
N PHE A 30 -2.00 15.59 0.46
CA PHE A 30 -2.94 15.99 1.52
C PHE A 30 -2.24 16.11 2.88
N GLY A 31 -1.41 15.12 3.23
CA GLY A 31 -0.60 15.14 4.45
C GLY A 31 0.29 16.37 4.56
N ALA A 32 1.05 16.64 3.50
CA ALA A 32 2.07 17.69 3.46
C ALA A 32 1.51 19.12 3.36
N HIS A 33 0.32 19.31 2.80
CA HIS A 33 -0.23 20.65 2.52
C HIS A 33 -1.43 21.00 3.38
N ALA A 34 -2.36 20.07 3.59
CA ALA A 34 -3.62 20.33 4.28
C ALA A 34 -3.64 19.79 5.71
N LEU A 35 -3.22 18.54 5.92
CA LEU A 35 -3.37 17.86 7.20
C LEU A 35 -2.49 18.46 8.29
N LYS A 36 -1.25 18.87 7.96
CA LYS A 36 -0.32 19.53 8.90
C LYS A 36 -0.88 20.78 9.60
N ASN A 37 -1.86 21.45 8.99
CA ASN A 37 -2.48 22.62 9.57
C ASN A 37 -3.54 22.23 10.62
N ARG A 38 -4.10 21.03 10.52
CA ARG A 38 -5.17 20.49 11.37
C ARG A 38 -4.66 19.60 12.50
N VAL A 39 -3.69 18.73 12.22
CA VAL A 39 -3.09 17.83 13.22
C VAL A 39 -1.84 18.49 13.79
N LYS A 40 -1.83 18.75 15.10
CA LYS A 40 -0.70 19.39 15.79
C LYS A 40 0.33 18.41 16.33
N ASP A 41 -0.05 17.15 16.53
CA ASP A 41 0.84 16.10 17.00
C ASP A 41 1.83 15.70 15.87
N PRO A 42 3.14 15.97 16.03
CA PRO A 42 4.14 15.64 15.01
C PRO A 42 4.27 14.14 14.74
N GLU A 43 4.02 13.28 15.74
CA GLU A 43 4.13 11.81 15.57
C GLU A 43 2.97 11.26 14.73
N LEU A 44 1.77 11.86 14.84
CA LEU A 44 0.64 11.51 13.96
C LEU A 44 0.90 11.95 12.51
N LEU A 45 1.50 13.13 12.29
CA LEU A 45 1.89 13.58 10.95
C LEU A 45 3.00 12.72 10.34
N LYS A 46 3.96 12.30 11.16
CA LYS A 46 5.00 11.36 10.77
C LYS A 46 4.40 10.01 10.39
N SER A 47 3.48 9.50 11.19
CA SER A 47 2.75 8.25 10.92
C SER A 47 1.98 8.33 9.59
N TRP A 48 1.27 9.44 9.34
CA TRP A 48 0.62 9.68 8.05
C TRP A 48 1.59 9.62 6.87
N SER A 49 2.74 10.28 7.01
CA SER A 49 3.80 10.29 5.99
C SER A 49 4.36 8.89 5.75
N THR A 50 4.57 8.10 6.81
CA THR A 50 4.96 6.69 6.71
C THR A 50 3.91 5.86 5.97
N ALA A 51 2.62 6.03 6.26
CA ALA A 51 1.55 5.32 5.57
C ALA A 51 1.52 5.63 4.06
N ALA A 52 1.67 6.90 3.66
CA ALA A 52 1.77 7.32 2.26
C ALA A 52 3.01 6.76 1.56
N TYR A 53 4.15 6.78 2.23
CA TYR A 53 5.38 6.21 1.70
C TYR A 53 5.23 4.70 1.44
N TYR A 54 4.75 3.93 2.42
CA TYR A 54 4.55 2.48 2.26
C TYR A 54 3.53 2.17 1.15
N GLN A 55 2.43 2.94 1.06
CA GLN A 55 1.45 2.78 0.00
C GLN A 55 2.05 3.02 -1.40
N LEU A 56 2.86 4.06 -1.56
CA LEU A 56 3.51 4.35 -2.84
C LEU A 56 4.52 3.27 -3.22
N ILE A 57 5.38 2.84 -2.30
CA ILE A 57 6.32 1.74 -2.56
C ILE A 57 5.55 0.50 -3.02
N HIS A 58 4.52 0.10 -2.29
CA HIS A 58 3.80 -1.15 -2.57
C HIS A 58 2.88 -1.04 -3.80
N SER A 59 2.48 0.18 -4.19
CA SER A 59 1.82 0.41 -5.48
C SER A 59 2.76 0.10 -6.66
N VAL A 60 4.04 0.48 -6.57
CA VAL A 60 5.04 0.15 -7.61
C VAL A 60 5.28 -1.34 -7.64
N VAL A 61 5.35 -1.99 -6.47
CA VAL A 61 5.45 -3.46 -6.41
C VAL A 61 4.23 -4.13 -7.05
N LEU A 62 3.02 -3.61 -6.85
CA LEU A 62 1.81 -4.13 -7.51
C LEU A 62 1.82 -3.96 -9.03
N LEU A 63 2.42 -2.88 -9.55
CA LEU A 63 2.65 -2.71 -10.99
C LEU A 63 3.60 -3.78 -11.54
N ALA A 64 4.62 -4.17 -10.76
CA ALA A 64 5.58 -5.21 -11.11
C ALA A 64 5.07 -6.65 -10.85
N ALA A 65 4.11 -6.83 -9.96
CA ALA A 65 3.61 -8.14 -9.54
C ALA A 65 3.16 -9.07 -10.69
N PRO A 66 2.56 -8.61 -11.82
CA PRO A 66 2.24 -9.47 -12.96
C PRO A 66 3.44 -10.19 -13.59
N MET A 67 4.67 -9.74 -13.32
CA MET A 67 5.90 -10.28 -13.89
C MET A 67 6.48 -11.47 -13.10
N CYS A 68 6.00 -11.74 -11.87
CA CYS A 68 6.47 -12.88 -11.07
C CYS A 68 5.74 -14.18 -11.46
N ARG A 69 6.23 -15.35 -10.97
CA ARG A 69 5.62 -16.66 -11.26
C ARG A 69 4.23 -16.81 -10.62
N HIS A 70 4.02 -16.21 -9.45
CA HIS A 70 2.79 -16.32 -8.66
C HIS A 70 2.09 -14.97 -8.42
N PRO A 71 1.66 -14.26 -9.49
CA PRO A 71 1.19 -12.87 -9.41
C PRO A 71 -0.07 -12.72 -8.54
N LYS A 72 -0.94 -13.73 -8.52
CA LYS A 72 -2.15 -13.74 -7.68
C LYS A 72 -1.83 -13.78 -6.18
N LEU A 73 -0.81 -14.54 -5.78
CA LEU A 73 -0.42 -14.66 -4.38
C LEU A 73 0.25 -13.38 -3.91
N ALA A 74 1.28 -12.94 -4.62
CA ALA A 74 2.00 -11.70 -4.32
C ALA A 74 1.06 -10.49 -4.34
N GLY A 75 0.25 -10.35 -5.38
CA GLY A 75 -0.69 -9.23 -5.51
C GLY A 75 -1.73 -9.17 -4.38
N ARG A 76 -2.30 -10.30 -3.94
CA ARG A 76 -3.23 -10.34 -2.81
C ARG A 76 -2.58 -9.94 -1.50
N LEU A 77 -1.39 -10.48 -1.22
CA LEU A 77 -0.66 -10.21 0.02
C LEU A 77 -0.21 -8.76 0.10
N ILE A 78 0.36 -8.22 -0.99
CA ILE A 78 0.80 -6.84 -1.06
C ILE A 78 -0.40 -5.89 -0.95
N SER A 79 -1.45 -6.06 -1.76
CA SER A 79 -2.60 -5.15 -1.74
C SER A 79 -3.33 -5.16 -0.40
N THR A 80 -3.60 -6.34 0.16
CA THR A 80 -4.26 -6.47 1.47
C THR A 80 -3.37 -5.92 2.58
N GLY A 81 -2.07 -6.23 2.53
CA GLY A 81 -1.09 -5.73 3.50
C GLY A 81 -0.97 -4.21 3.49
N THR A 82 -0.91 -3.59 2.32
CA THR A 82 -0.90 -2.13 2.16
C THR A 82 -2.18 -1.50 2.66
N MET A 83 -3.34 -2.08 2.35
CA MET A 83 -4.63 -1.56 2.83
C MET A 83 -4.72 -1.61 4.36
N LEU A 84 -4.32 -2.73 4.98
CA LEU A 84 -4.31 -2.87 6.44
C LEU A 84 -3.26 -1.97 7.10
N PHE A 85 -2.06 -1.87 6.54
CA PHE A 85 -0.97 -1.06 7.09
C PHE A 85 -1.25 0.44 6.95
N SER A 86 -1.36 0.93 5.70
CA SER A 86 -1.51 2.36 5.43
C SER A 86 -2.92 2.86 5.79
N GLY A 87 -3.95 2.07 5.44
CA GLY A 87 -5.34 2.44 5.71
C GLY A 87 -5.65 2.60 7.20
N SER A 88 -5.15 1.69 8.05
CA SER A 88 -5.36 1.81 9.50
C SER A 88 -4.68 3.04 10.09
N ILE A 89 -3.48 3.39 9.63
CA ILE A 89 -2.77 4.61 10.07
C ILE A 89 -3.53 5.86 9.61
N TYR A 90 -4.00 5.92 8.36
CA TYR A 90 -4.80 7.07 7.91
C TYR A 90 -6.06 7.24 8.74
N LEU A 91 -6.80 6.16 8.98
CA LEU A 91 -8.00 6.19 9.81
C LEU A 91 -7.67 6.59 11.24
N MET A 92 -6.57 6.09 11.82
CA MET A 92 -6.10 6.47 13.16
C MET A 92 -5.85 7.98 13.24
N VAL A 93 -5.18 8.57 12.24
CA VAL A 93 -4.88 10.01 12.24
C VAL A 93 -6.14 10.85 12.03
N LEU A 94 -7.09 10.40 11.20
CA LEU A 94 -8.33 11.14 10.94
C LEU A 94 -9.35 11.06 12.08
N THR A 95 -9.42 9.91 12.77
CA THR A 95 -10.41 9.66 13.83
C THR A 95 -9.88 9.87 15.24
N GLY A 96 -8.55 9.82 15.42
CA GLY A 96 -7.92 9.79 16.74
C GLY A 96 -7.98 8.43 17.45
N GLU A 97 -8.57 7.39 16.84
CA GLU A 97 -8.71 6.07 17.44
C GLU A 97 -7.38 5.29 17.38
N LYS A 98 -6.61 5.34 18.47
CA LYS A 98 -5.28 4.73 18.57
C LYS A 98 -5.30 3.20 18.46
N ARG A 99 -6.43 2.53 18.74
CA ARG A 99 -6.56 1.07 18.61
C ARG A 99 -6.39 0.58 17.18
N LEU A 100 -6.66 1.44 16.19
CA LEU A 100 -6.42 1.13 14.78
C LEU A 100 -4.94 0.83 14.51
N GLY A 101 -4.02 1.39 15.30
CA GLY A 101 -2.58 1.09 15.20
C GLY A 101 -2.23 -0.38 15.44
N MET A 102 -3.09 -1.16 16.12
CA MET A 102 -2.88 -2.62 16.30
C MET A 102 -3.11 -3.42 15.02
N ILE A 103 -3.75 -2.84 14.00
CA ILE A 103 -3.97 -3.47 12.69
C ILE A 103 -2.70 -3.37 11.82
N THR A 104 -1.92 -2.30 12.01
CA THR A 104 -0.71 -2.00 11.23
C THR A 104 0.28 -3.17 11.17
N PRO A 105 0.64 -3.85 12.28
CA PRO A 105 1.58 -4.97 12.24
C PRO A 105 1.10 -6.15 11.38
N VAL A 106 -0.21 -6.44 11.39
CA VAL A 106 -0.81 -7.50 10.55
C VAL A 106 -0.63 -7.16 9.07
N GLY A 107 -0.86 -5.90 8.70
CA GLY A 107 -0.58 -5.41 7.35
C GLY A 107 0.91 -5.53 6.99
N GLY A 108 1.81 -5.20 7.92
CA GLY A 108 3.25 -5.36 7.75
C GLY A 108 3.68 -6.79 7.46
N VAL A 109 3.17 -7.76 8.23
CA VAL A 109 3.44 -9.19 8.02
C VAL A 109 2.92 -9.66 6.65
N ALA A 110 1.72 -9.23 6.26
CA ALA A 110 1.17 -9.56 4.94
C ALA A 110 2.03 -8.97 3.80
N MET A 111 2.53 -7.74 3.95
CA MET A 111 3.45 -7.14 2.97
C MET A 111 4.77 -7.92 2.89
N VAL A 112 5.37 -8.29 4.03
CA VAL A 112 6.59 -9.14 4.05
C VAL A 112 6.33 -10.46 3.31
N ALA A 113 5.25 -11.16 3.63
CA ALA A 113 4.89 -12.40 2.92
C ALA A 113 4.67 -12.16 1.42
N GLY A 114 4.10 -11.01 1.05
CA GLY A 114 3.92 -10.60 -0.34
C GLY A 114 5.23 -10.40 -1.09
N TRP A 115 6.23 -9.77 -0.47
CA TRP A 115 7.58 -9.66 -1.01
C TRP A 115 8.24 -11.04 -1.16
N LEU A 116 8.11 -11.91 -0.17
CA LEU A 116 8.64 -13.28 -0.27
C LEU A 116 7.97 -14.06 -1.40
N ALA A 117 6.68 -13.86 -1.63
CA ALA A 117 5.93 -14.51 -2.71
C ALA A 117 6.38 -14.07 -4.12
N LEU A 118 7.05 -12.91 -4.26
CA LEU A 118 7.65 -12.50 -5.54
C LEU A 118 8.87 -13.34 -5.92
N MET A 119 9.53 -14.00 -4.96
CA MET A 119 10.69 -14.86 -5.18
C MET A 119 10.33 -16.27 -5.67
N LEU A 120 9.07 -16.67 -5.52
CA LEU A 120 8.57 -17.96 -5.96
C LEU A 120 8.37 -17.96 -7.47
#